data_AF-A0A935RVF2-F1
#
_entry.id   AF-A0A935RVF2-F1
#
_cell.length_a   1.000
_cell.length_b   1.000
_cell.length_c   1.000
_cell.angle_alpha   90.00
_cell.angle_beta   90.00
_cell.angle_gamma   90.00
#
_symmetry.space_group_name_H-M   'P 1'
#
loop_
_entity.id
_entity.type
_entity.pdbx_description
1 polymer ?
#
loop_
_entity_poly.entity_id
_entity_poly.type
_entity_poly.pdbx_seq_one_letter_code
_entity_poly.pdbx_strand_id
1 'polypeptide(L)'
;MKFKMYSCAILFGFMLLANQVQAQIEEVSYQIRYNNITCRWDCYIIIEAGSAVLSGHRAQGNAQYSVVVPTGSTISMGQSFMPLNGNGSYTGIVPLAWGLSSYIQAPIVQPQSDFVSVTPLLSPTSFYNNLSPGDTIKLFSLNIGIPAGFQDCADGVYVYRNGIDPDSSAEGMAGGDFSNGFTIGSANQLYVGNARGNYPPKPVISAVTSCSVGVEVDLTATTSTCQSPLTYQWSGPAGYAGTTQDVRIAPATLANAGTYSVTVTD
;
A
#
# COMPACT_ATOMS: atom_id res chain seq x y z
N MET A 1 49.03 49.53 -47.71
CA MET A 1 47.59 49.39 -47.97
C MET A 1 46.92 48.94 -46.68
N LYS A 2 45.86 49.62 -46.25
CA LYS A 2 45.01 49.32 -45.06
C LYS A 2 44.46 47.88 -45.17
N PHE A 3 44.18 47.10 -44.12
CA PHE A 3 43.22 47.33 -43.03
C PHE A 3 43.49 46.39 -41.84
N LYS A 4 43.28 46.89 -40.62
CA LYS A 4 42.94 46.08 -39.43
C LYS A 4 41.48 45.65 -39.56
N MET A 5 41.19 44.36 -39.34
CA MET A 5 39.83 43.87 -39.18
C MET A 5 39.78 43.01 -37.91
N TYR A 6 39.14 43.53 -36.87
CA TYR A 6 38.73 42.75 -35.71
C TYR A 6 37.51 41.93 -36.13
N SER A 7 37.54 40.61 -35.93
CA SER A 7 36.34 39.78 -36.05
C SER A 7 36.02 39.13 -34.71
N CYS A 8 34.97 39.67 -34.12
CA CYS A 8 33.95 39.05 -33.29
C CYS A 8 34.27 37.67 -32.70
N ALA A 9 34.37 37.61 -31.37
CA ALA A 9 34.20 36.38 -30.62
C ALA A 9 32.83 35.76 -30.96
N ILE A 10 32.86 34.64 -31.68
CA ILE A 10 31.68 33.77 -31.78
C ILE A 10 31.59 33.06 -30.44
N LEU A 11 30.79 33.65 -29.54
CA LEU A 11 30.20 32.96 -28.42
C LEU A 11 29.41 31.78 -29.01
N PHE A 12 29.95 30.56 -28.90
CA PHE A 12 29.17 29.35 -29.18
C PHE A 12 28.09 29.28 -28.09
N GLY A 13 26.97 29.96 -28.35
CA GLY A 13 25.74 29.74 -27.62
C GLY A 13 25.39 28.28 -27.80
N PHE A 14 25.48 27.52 -26.71
CA PHE A 14 24.81 26.24 -26.57
C PHE A 14 23.32 26.49 -26.79
N MET A 15 22.89 26.41 -28.06
CA MET A 15 21.50 26.24 -28.38
C MET A 15 21.21 24.79 -28.00
N LEU A 16 20.89 24.57 -26.71
CA LEU A 16 20.09 23.43 -26.30
C LEU A 16 18.81 23.56 -27.11
N LEU A 17 18.79 22.90 -28.28
CA LEU A 17 17.57 22.41 -28.87
C LEU A 17 16.96 21.55 -27.78
N ALA A 18 16.07 22.16 -26.98
CA ALA A 18 15.08 21.43 -26.25
C ALA A 18 14.27 20.72 -27.33
N ASN A 19 14.73 19.53 -27.73
CA ASN A 19 13.83 18.50 -28.19
C ASN A 19 12.75 18.50 -27.10
N GLN A 20 11.58 19.00 -27.44
CA GLN A 20 10.36 18.68 -26.72
C GLN A 20 10.21 17.17 -26.93
N VAL A 21 10.99 16.39 -26.18
CA VAL A 21 10.89 14.95 -26.16
C VAL A 21 9.42 14.72 -25.83
N GLN A 22 8.70 14.13 -26.76
CA GLN A 22 7.39 13.56 -26.54
C GLN A 22 7.56 12.48 -25.48
N ALA A 23 7.71 12.88 -24.22
CA ALA A 23 7.94 11.98 -23.13
C ALA A 23 6.63 11.25 -22.87
N GLN A 24 6.71 9.93 -22.82
CA GLN A 24 5.71 9.05 -22.29
C GLN A 24 6.23 8.54 -20.94
N ILE A 25 5.34 7.94 -20.15
CA ILE A 25 5.80 7.16 -19.00
C ILE A 25 6.52 5.92 -19.52
N GLU A 26 7.66 5.60 -18.90
CA GLU A 26 8.51 4.48 -19.28
C GLU A 26 8.43 3.36 -18.24
N GLU A 27 8.39 3.72 -16.95
CA GLU A 27 8.40 2.75 -15.86
C GLU A 27 7.48 3.18 -14.70
N VAL A 28 6.74 2.22 -14.18
CA VAL A 28 5.83 2.38 -13.05
C VAL A 28 6.03 1.26 -12.04
N SER A 29 6.12 1.60 -10.76
CA SER A 29 6.00 0.64 -9.68
C SER A 29 4.66 0.77 -8.95
N TYR A 30 4.21 -0.32 -8.33
CA TYR A 30 3.03 -0.32 -7.48
C TYR A 30 3.39 -0.22 -6.01
N GLN A 31 2.49 0.32 -5.21
CA GLN A 31 2.68 0.40 -3.77
C GLN A 31 1.35 0.40 -3.03
N ILE A 32 1.27 -0.41 -1.98
CA ILE A 32 0.12 -0.45 -1.08
C ILE A 32 0.49 0.16 0.28
N ARG A 33 -0.38 1.00 0.85
CA ARG A 33 -0.16 1.67 2.14
C ARG A 33 -1.42 1.59 2.98
N TYR A 34 -1.30 1.16 4.23
CA TYR A 34 -2.38 1.28 5.18
C TYR A 34 -2.53 2.72 5.70
N ASN A 35 -3.77 3.19 5.73
CA ASN A 35 -4.14 4.53 6.17
C ASN A 35 -4.82 4.47 7.54
N ASN A 36 -4.09 4.88 8.57
CA ASN A 36 -4.54 4.88 9.98
C ASN A 36 -5.66 5.88 10.30
N ILE A 37 -6.07 6.73 9.34
CA ILE A 37 -7.17 7.69 9.50
C ILE A 37 -8.44 7.12 8.85
N THR A 38 -8.32 6.54 7.66
CA THR A 38 -9.48 6.03 6.91
C THR A 38 -9.71 4.54 7.07
N CYS A 39 -8.80 3.83 7.74
CA CYS A 39 -8.83 2.37 7.96
C CYS A 39 -8.88 1.56 6.65
N ARG A 40 -8.18 2.06 5.62
CA ARG A 40 -8.17 1.48 4.27
C ARG A 40 -6.76 1.28 3.77
N TRP A 41 -6.62 0.37 2.82
CA TRP A 41 -5.38 0.17 2.07
C TRP A 41 -5.41 1.01 0.81
N ASP A 42 -4.65 2.10 0.81
CA ASP A 42 -4.47 2.97 -0.35
C ASP A 42 -3.49 2.31 -1.33
N CYS A 43 -3.89 2.19 -2.60
CA CYS A 43 -3.11 1.58 -3.68
C CYS A 43 -2.62 2.68 -4.64
N TYR A 44 -1.34 2.64 -4.97
CA TYR A 44 -0.65 3.70 -5.70
C TYR A 44 0.12 3.16 -6.90
N ILE A 45 0.31 4.04 -7.87
CA ILE A 45 1.44 3.96 -8.80
C ILE A 45 2.52 4.96 -8.37
N ILE A 46 3.77 4.63 -8.63
CA ILE A 46 4.90 5.56 -8.57
C ILE A 46 5.50 5.62 -9.98
N ILE A 47 5.70 6.83 -10.48
CA ILE A 47 6.37 7.04 -11.76
C ILE A 47 7.88 6.94 -11.52
N GLU A 48 8.51 5.88 -12.01
CA GLU A 48 9.95 5.65 -11.83
C GLU A 48 10.74 6.35 -12.93
N ALA A 49 10.23 6.35 -14.16
CA ALA A 49 10.86 6.96 -15.32
C ALA A 49 9.84 7.48 -16.36
N GLY A 50 10.30 8.44 -17.18
CA GLY A 50 9.47 9.11 -18.18
C GLY A 50 8.59 10.24 -17.60
N SER A 51 7.81 10.89 -18.45
CA SER A 51 6.84 11.93 -18.03
C SER A 51 5.68 11.98 -19.01
N ALA A 52 4.54 12.56 -18.63
CA ALA A 52 3.38 12.67 -19.50
C ALA A 52 2.68 14.02 -19.34
N VAL A 53 2.71 14.84 -20.40
CA VAL A 53 2.11 16.19 -20.41
C VAL A 53 1.07 16.35 -21.52
N LEU A 54 1.15 15.58 -22.60
CA LEU A 54 0.14 15.57 -23.66
C LEU A 54 -1.04 14.68 -23.26
N SER A 55 -2.26 15.08 -23.59
CA SER A 55 -3.48 14.36 -23.20
C SER A 55 -3.44 12.88 -23.62
N GLY A 56 -2.98 12.60 -24.84
CA GLY A 56 -2.80 11.24 -25.33
C GLY A 56 -1.90 10.39 -24.44
N HIS A 57 -0.80 10.96 -23.91
CA HIS A 57 0.15 10.24 -23.05
C HIS A 57 -0.33 10.05 -21.62
N ARG A 58 -1.40 10.75 -21.22
CA ARG A 58 -2.03 10.65 -19.90
C ARG A 58 -3.26 9.76 -19.89
N ALA A 59 -3.64 9.19 -21.03
CA ALA A 59 -4.82 8.36 -21.16
C ALA A 59 -4.59 7.00 -20.46
N GLN A 60 -5.49 6.62 -19.56
CA GLN A 60 -5.44 5.30 -18.92
C GLN A 60 -5.65 4.19 -19.95
N GLY A 61 -4.74 3.21 -19.95
CA GLY A 61 -4.90 1.95 -20.67
C GLY A 61 -5.30 0.80 -19.73
N ASN A 62 -5.10 -0.43 -20.18
CA ASN A 62 -5.30 -1.60 -19.33
C ASN A 62 -4.34 -1.57 -18.12
N ALA A 63 -4.85 -2.04 -16.98
CA ALA A 63 -4.04 -2.28 -15.80
C ALA A 63 -4.61 -3.47 -15.03
N GLN A 64 -3.73 -4.23 -14.40
CA GLN A 64 -4.05 -5.21 -13.37
C GLN A 64 -3.20 -4.85 -12.16
N TYR A 65 -3.87 -4.58 -11.04
CA TYR A 65 -3.26 -4.37 -9.72
C TYR A 65 -3.73 -5.50 -8.81
N SER A 66 -2.89 -6.50 -8.64
CA SER A 66 -3.17 -7.69 -7.84
C SER A 66 -2.57 -7.58 -6.45
N VAL A 67 -3.34 -8.02 -5.48
CA VAL A 67 -2.96 -8.10 -4.07
C VAL A 67 -3.06 -9.54 -3.58
N VAL A 68 -2.15 -9.90 -2.69
CA VAL A 68 -2.18 -11.13 -1.92
C VAL A 68 -2.58 -10.75 -0.50
N VAL A 69 -3.49 -11.52 0.09
CA VAL A 69 -3.99 -11.30 1.46
C VAL A 69 -3.99 -12.62 2.23
N PRO A 70 -4.02 -12.61 3.57
CA PRO A 70 -4.24 -13.81 4.35
C PRO A 70 -5.52 -14.56 3.94
N THR A 71 -5.48 -15.89 3.90
CA THR A 71 -6.66 -16.69 3.52
C THR A 71 -7.85 -16.41 4.43
N GLY A 72 -9.04 -16.23 3.84
CA GLY A 72 -10.26 -15.90 4.56
C GLY A 72 -10.40 -14.41 4.88
N SER A 73 -9.53 -13.57 4.33
CA SER A 73 -9.71 -12.12 4.38
C SER A 73 -10.95 -11.69 3.58
N THR A 74 -11.67 -10.71 4.12
CA THR A 74 -12.70 -10.01 3.34
C THR A 74 -12.03 -8.90 2.54
N ILE A 75 -12.42 -8.74 1.27
CA ILE A 75 -11.90 -7.68 0.40
C ILE A 75 -13.05 -7.01 -0.35
N SER A 76 -13.03 -5.68 -0.40
CA SER A 76 -13.97 -4.90 -1.20
C SER A 76 -13.33 -3.59 -1.66
N MET A 77 -13.89 -3.01 -2.73
CA MET A 77 -13.49 -1.68 -3.18
C MET A 77 -13.81 -0.64 -2.10
N GLY A 78 -12.83 0.21 -1.80
CA GLY A 78 -13.01 1.44 -1.06
C GLY A 78 -13.39 2.58 -1.99
N GLN A 79 -12.54 3.60 -2.06
CA GLN A 79 -12.75 4.78 -2.89
C GLN A 79 -11.78 4.80 -4.07
N SER A 80 -12.23 5.27 -5.23
CA SER A 80 -11.37 5.56 -6.39
C SER A 80 -10.91 7.03 -6.38
N PHE A 81 -9.72 7.31 -6.93
CA PHE A 81 -9.08 8.63 -6.90
C PHE A 81 -8.58 9.07 -8.27
N MET A 82 -7.72 8.28 -8.91
CA MET A 82 -7.16 8.55 -10.23
C MET A 82 -7.21 7.29 -11.09
N PRO A 83 -7.26 7.43 -12.42
CA PRO A 83 -7.39 8.67 -13.21
C PRO A 83 -8.79 9.30 -13.09
N LEU A 84 -9.02 10.45 -13.74
CA LEU A 84 -10.33 11.12 -13.78
C LEU A 84 -11.00 10.98 -15.15
N ASN A 85 -12.30 10.70 -15.13
CA ASN A 85 -13.14 10.58 -16.33
C ASN A 85 -13.11 11.89 -17.14
N GLY A 86 -12.85 11.79 -18.45
CA GLY A 86 -12.87 12.94 -19.37
C GLY A 86 -11.79 14.01 -19.10
N ASN A 87 -10.75 13.69 -18.33
CA ASN A 87 -9.75 14.67 -17.87
C ASN A 87 -8.65 15.05 -18.90
N GLY A 88 -8.88 14.84 -20.19
CA GLY A 88 -7.91 15.17 -21.24
C GLY A 88 -7.56 16.67 -21.28
N SER A 89 -8.50 17.52 -20.87
CA SER A 89 -8.37 18.98 -20.78
C SER A 89 -8.32 19.49 -19.33
N TYR A 90 -8.01 18.64 -18.35
CA TYR A 90 -7.90 18.98 -16.91
C TYR A 90 -9.21 19.43 -16.23
N THR A 91 -10.36 19.04 -16.78
CA THR A 91 -11.68 19.40 -16.26
C THR A 91 -12.41 18.24 -15.59
N GLY A 92 -11.82 17.03 -15.60
CA GLY A 92 -12.42 15.86 -14.98
C GLY A 92 -12.42 16.00 -13.47
N ILE A 93 -13.50 15.60 -12.81
CA ILE A 93 -13.65 15.61 -11.34
C ILE A 93 -14.13 14.28 -10.77
N VAL A 94 -14.57 13.37 -11.65
CA VAL A 94 -15.10 12.06 -11.27
C VAL A 94 -13.99 11.03 -11.49
N PRO A 95 -13.53 10.34 -10.44
CA PRO A 95 -12.58 9.25 -10.59
C PRO A 95 -13.10 8.13 -11.50
N LEU A 96 -12.20 7.53 -12.26
CA LEU A 96 -12.43 6.27 -12.93
C LEU A 96 -12.72 5.19 -11.88
N ALA A 97 -13.70 4.35 -12.15
CA ALA A 97 -14.02 3.23 -11.27
C ALA A 97 -12.99 2.11 -11.42
N TRP A 98 -12.48 1.63 -10.29
CA TRP A 98 -11.72 0.38 -10.19
C TRP A 98 -12.61 -0.72 -9.61
N GLY A 99 -12.41 -1.96 -10.04
CA GLY A 99 -13.20 -3.09 -9.59
C GLY A 99 -12.38 -4.34 -9.40
N LEU A 100 -12.79 -5.17 -8.43
CA LEU A 100 -12.27 -6.53 -8.29
C LEU A 100 -12.64 -7.33 -9.54
N SER A 101 -11.72 -8.13 -10.09
CA SER A 101 -11.93 -8.87 -11.33
C SER A 101 -11.73 -10.38 -11.20
N SER A 102 -10.62 -10.84 -10.64
CA SER A 102 -10.38 -12.27 -10.35
C SER A 102 -10.08 -12.49 -8.88
N TYR A 103 -10.46 -13.67 -8.38
CA TYR A 103 -10.26 -14.07 -6.99
C TYR A 103 -9.96 -15.56 -6.93
N ILE A 104 -8.88 -15.93 -6.22
CA ILE A 104 -8.58 -17.31 -5.85
C ILE A 104 -8.34 -17.35 -4.35
N GLN A 105 -9.06 -18.25 -3.69
CA GLN A 105 -8.93 -18.50 -2.26
C GLN A 105 -8.02 -19.69 -2.03
N ALA A 106 -7.04 -19.54 -1.12
CA ALA A 106 -6.21 -20.63 -0.59
C ALA A 106 -5.78 -21.68 -1.64
N PRO A 107 -5.07 -21.30 -2.72
CA PRO A 107 -4.60 -22.27 -3.70
C PRO A 107 -3.66 -23.27 -3.04
N ILE A 108 -3.62 -24.51 -3.56
CA ILE A 108 -2.84 -25.60 -2.96
C ILE A 108 -1.36 -25.24 -2.78
N VAL A 109 -0.78 -24.50 -3.73
CA VAL A 109 0.61 -24.01 -3.67
C VAL A 109 0.85 -22.98 -2.56
N GLN A 110 -0.18 -22.28 -2.11
CA GLN A 110 -0.09 -21.23 -1.08
C GLN A 110 -1.39 -21.14 -0.25
N PRO A 111 -1.70 -22.17 0.55
CA PRO A 111 -3.01 -22.33 1.20
C PRO A 111 -3.29 -21.27 2.27
N GLN A 112 -2.27 -20.56 2.74
CA GLN A 112 -2.40 -19.47 3.70
C GLN A 112 -2.79 -18.12 3.08
N SER A 113 -2.98 -18.02 1.76
CA SER A 113 -3.21 -16.75 1.07
C SER A 113 -4.35 -16.80 0.05
N ASP A 114 -4.99 -15.65 -0.14
CA ASP A 114 -5.92 -15.40 -1.23
C ASP A 114 -5.30 -14.40 -2.21
N PHE A 115 -5.64 -14.55 -3.49
CA PHE A 115 -5.13 -13.76 -4.61
C PHE A 115 -6.29 -13.02 -5.24
N VAL A 116 -6.14 -11.71 -5.40
CA VAL A 116 -7.22 -10.85 -5.89
C VAL A 116 -6.66 -9.84 -6.87
N SER A 117 -7.26 -9.73 -8.06
CA SER A 117 -6.90 -8.70 -9.02
C SER A 117 -7.92 -7.57 -9.05
N VAL A 118 -7.42 -6.35 -9.25
CA VAL A 118 -8.20 -5.13 -9.41
C VAL A 118 -7.88 -4.52 -10.77
N THR A 119 -8.91 -4.17 -11.52
CA THR A 119 -8.79 -3.64 -12.89
C THR A 119 -9.61 -2.35 -13.06
N PRO A 120 -9.19 -1.42 -13.93
CA PRO A 120 -9.93 -0.21 -14.22
C PRO A 120 -11.12 -0.49 -15.15
N LEU A 121 -12.26 0.18 -14.92
CA LEU A 121 -13.38 0.20 -15.86
C LEU A 121 -13.15 1.32 -16.88
N LEU A 122 -12.64 0.96 -18.07
CA LEU A 122 -12.12 1.91 -19.07
C LEU A 122 -13.18 2.69 -19.88
N SER A 123 -14.44 2.66 -19.45
CA SER A 123 -15.53 3.43 -20.06
C SER A 123 -16.25 4.24 -18.97
N PRO A 124 -16.22 5.58 -19.02
CA PRO A 124 -15.65 6.44 -20.07
C PRO A 124 -14.11 6.54 -20.02
N THR A 125 -13.51 7.08 -21.08
CA THR A 125 -12.07 7.32 -21.14
C THR A 125 -11.63 8.28 -20.04
N SER A 126 -10.50 7.96 -19.41
CA SER A 126 -9.99 8.69 -18.25
C SER A 126 -8.53 9.08 -18.43
N PHE A 127 -8.15 10.18 -17.79
CA PHE A 127 -6.82 10.76 -17.93
C PHE A 127 -6.26 11.17 -16.57
N TYR A 128 -4.96 11.03 -16.44
CA TYR A 128 -4.20 11.59 -15.33
C TYR A 128 -3.97 13.09 -15.54
N ASN A 129 -3.59 13.77 -14.45
CA ASN A 129 -2.90 15.07 -14.55
C ASN A 129 -1.46 14.86 -15.04
N ASN A 130 -0.70 15.95 -15.22
CA ASN A 130 0.70 15.82 -15.62
C ASN A 130 1.46 14.90 -14.66
N LEU A 131 2.29 14.03 -15.22
CA LEU A 131 3.07 13.02 -14.50
C LEU A 131 4.56 13.24 -14.76
N SER A 132 5.38 13.12 -13.73
CA SER A 132 6.84 13.20 -13.75
C SER A 132 7.46 12.14 -12.83
N PRO A 133 8.76 11.80 -12.99
CA PRO A 133 9.41 10.84 -12.11
C PRO A 133 9.34 11.27 -10.64
N GLY A 134 9.08 10.31 -9.75
CA GLY A 134 8.88 10.51 -8.32
C GLY A 134 7.42 10.81 -7.93
N ASP A 135 6.53 11.09 -8.88
CA ASP A 135 5.11 11.26 -8.59
C ASP A 135 4.52 9.97 -8.02
N THR A 136 3.86 10.09 -6.87
CA THR A 136 3.12 8.99 -6.22
C THR A 136 1.63 9.23 -6.33
N ILE A 137 0.95 8.46 -7.17
CA ILE A 137 -0.44 8.70 -7.54
C ILE A 137 -1.34 7.63 -6.93
N LYS A 138 -2.26 8.07 -6.06
CA LYS A 138 -3.27 7.17 -5.48
C LYS A 138 -4.28 6.80 -6.56
N LEU A 139 -4.46 5.50 -6.82
CA LEU A 139 -5.43 5.00 -7.79
C LEU A 139 -6.79 4.76 -7.13
N PHE A 140 -6.80 3.90 -6.11
CA PHE A 140 -7.98 3.46 -5.38
C PHE A 140 -7.58 3.06 -3.96
N SER A 141 -8.57 2.76 -3.13
CA SER A 141 -8.36 2.11 -1.84
C SER A 141 -9.19 0.84 -1.74
N LEU A 142 -8.77 -0.06 -0.86
CA LEU A 142 -9.44 -1.32 -0.54
C LEU A 142 -9.84 -1.33 0.93
N ASN A 143 -11.01 -1.89 1.24
CA ASN A 143 -11.32 -2.34 2.59
C ASN A 143 -10.91 -3.81 2.66
N ILE A 144 -9.92 -4.11 3.50
CA ILE A 144 -9.43 -5.47 3.72
C ILE A 144 -9.60 -5.80 5.19
N GLY A 145 -10.48 -6.75 5.50
CA GLY A 145 -10.67 -7.29 6.84
C GLY A 145 -9.87 -8.56 6.99
N ILE A 146 -8.89 -8.56 7.89
CA ILE A 146 -8.01 -9.70 8.16
C ILE A 146 -8.68 -10.62 9.20
N PRO A 147 -8.70 -11.95 8.98
CA PRO A 147 -9.30 -12.87 9.94
C PRO A 147 -8.45 -12.97 11.22
N ALA A 148 -9.11 -13.29 12.32
CA ALA A 148 -8.46 -13.50 13.61
C ALA A 148 -7.40 -14.62 13.52
N GLY A 149 -6.26 -14.43 14.19
CA GLY A 149 -5.15 -15.40 14.21
C GLY A 149 -3.95 -15.03 13.31
N PHE A 150 -4.05 -13.96 12.51
CA PHE A 150 -2.90 -13.36 11.83
C PHE A 150 -2.33 -12.23 12.70
N GLN A 151 -1.16 -12.45 13.32
CA GLN A 151 -0.64 -11.59 14.39
C GLN A 151 0.41 -10.53 13.97
N ASP A 152 0.70 -10.38 12.68
CA ASP A 152 1.85 -9.58 12.23
C ASP A 152 1.47 -8.29 11.50
N CYS A 153 0.64 -7.42 12.08
CA CYS A 153 0.38 -6.08 11.49
C CYS A 153 0.00 -6.13 9.99
N ALA A 154 -0.74 -7.15 9.59
CA ALA A 154 -1.06 -7.44 8.20
C ALA A 154 0.15 -7.64 7.25
N ASP A 155 1.25 -8.25 7.72
CA ASP A 155 2.42 -8.66 6.92
C ASP A 155 2.04 -9.59 5.76
N GLY A 156 0.89 -10.28 5.85
CA GLY A 156 0.32 -11.08 4.77
C GLY A 156 -0.41 -10.30 3.67
N VAL A 157 -0.50 -8.96 3.77
CA VAL A 157 -1.14 -8.10 2.75
C VAL A 157 -0.08 -7.42 1.91
N TYR A 158 0.06 -7.79 0.65
CA TYR A 158 1.06 -7.17 -0.22
C TYR A 158 0.62 -7.17 -1.68
N VAL A 159 1.31 -6.37 -2.50
CA VAL A 159 1.11 -6.36 -3.96
C VAL A 159 1.75 -7.62 -4.53
N TYR A 160 1.01 -8.36 -5.36
CA TYR A 160 1.51 -9.56 -6.05
C TYR A 160 2.86 -9.28 -6.73
N ARG A 161 3.77 -10.24 -6.67
CA ARG A 161 5.15 -10.12 -7.14
C ARG A 161 5.32 -10.99 -8.37
N ASN A 162 5.33 -10.36 -9.54
CA ASN A 162 5.48 -11.05 -10.83
C ASN A 162 6.75 -11.92 -10.82
N GLY A 163 6.60 -13.20 -11.19
CA GLY A 163 7.70 -14.16 -11.25
C GLY A 163 8.21 -14.67 -9.88
N ILE A 164 7.61 -14.23 -8.77
CA ILE A 164 7.93 -14.71 -7.41
C ILE A 164 6.72 -15.44 -6.82
N ASP A 165 5.54 -14.79 -6.84
CA ASP A 165 4.31 -15.40 -6.37
C ASP A 165 3.79 -16.42 -7.40
N PRO A 166 2.94 -17.39 -7.00
CA PRO A 166 2.47 -18.46 -7.88
C PRO A 166 1.84 -17.93 -9.17
N ASP A 167 2.28 -18.44 -10.31
CA ASP A 167 1.72 -18.11 -11.62
C ASP A 167 0.44 -18.92 -11.92
N SER A 168 -0.18 -18.65 -13.06
CA SER A 168 -1.44 -19.29 -13.46
C SER A 168 -1.35 -20.80 -13.68
N SER A 169 -0.15 -21.35 -13.84
CA SER A 169 0.10 -22.79 -14.01
C SER A 169 0.28 -23.52 -12.68
N ALA A 170 0.49 -22.80 -11.57
CA ALA A 170 0.73 -23.39 -10.27
C ALA A 170 -0.50 -24.13 -9.71
N GLU A 171 -0.25 -25.11 -8.84
CA GLU A 171 -1.29 -25.98 -8.32
C GLU A 171 -2.32 -25.20 -7.47
N GLY A 172 -3.60 -25.36 -7.81
CA GLY A 172 -4.70 -24.61 -7.19
C GLY A 172 -4.95 -23.21 -7.77
N MET A 173 -4.12 -22.74 -8.71
CA MET A 173 -4.35 -21.44 -9.38
C MET A 173 -5.33 -21.53 -10.55
N ALA A 174 -5.69 -22.73 -11.02
CA ALA A 174 -6.76 -22.94 -12.00
C ALA A 174 -6.71 -22.04 -13.27
N GLY A 175 -5.51 -21.62 -13.70
CA GLY A 175 -5.32 -20.72 -14.84
C GLY A 175 -5.50 -19.23 -14.53
N GLY A 176 -5.79 -18.84 -13.28
CA GLY A 176 -5.90 -17.45 -12.85
C GLY A 176 -4.55 -16.72 -12.91
N ASP A 177 -4.47 -15.69 -13.75
CA ASP A 177 -3.28 -14.86 -13.89
C ASP A 177 -3.41 -13.58 -13.07
N PHE A 178 -2.57 -13.45 -12.04
CA PHE A 178 -2.52 -12.29 -11.15
C PHE A 178 -1.32 -11.38 -11.45
N SER A 179 -0.59 -11.62 -12.54
CA SER A 179 0.54 -10.79 -12.95
C SER A 179 0.15 -9.32 -13.06
N ASN A 180 0.85 -8.47 -12.33
CA ASN A 180 0.65 -7.03 -12.38
C ASN A 180 1.04 -6.47 -13.73
N GLY A 181 0.31 -5.44 -14.13
CA GLY A 181 0.56 -4.73 -15.36
C GLY A 181 -0.08 -3.36 -15.36
N PHE A 182 0.55 -2.39 -16.00
CA PHE A 182 0.08 -1.03 -16.11
C PHE A 182 0.42 -0.45 -17.49
N THR A 183 -0.55 0.19 -18.12
CA THR A 183 -0.36 0.89 -19.39
C THR A 183 -1.00 2.27 -19.33
N ILE A 184 -0.30 3.26 -19.88
CA ILE A 184 -0.78 4.64 -19.99
C ILE A 184 -0.28 5.24 -21.31
N GLY A 185 -1.17 5.88 -22.06
CA GLY A 185 -0.91 6.55 -23.32
C GLY A 185 -0.54 5.67 -24.51
N SER A 186 -0.18 4.41 -24.26
CA SER A 186 0.07 3.37 -25.27
C SER A 186 -0.30 2.00 -24.70
N ALA A 187 -0.15 0.94 -25.50
CA ALA A 187 -0.35 -0.44 -25.06
C ALA A 187 0.92 -1.07 -24.45
N ASN A 188 2.04 -0.33 -24.36
CA ASN A 188 3.28 -0.86 -23.81
C ASN A 188 3.13 -1.14 -22.31
N GLN A 189 3.63 -2.29 -21.86
CA GLN A 189 3.69 -2.65 -20.45
C GLN A 189 4.77 -1.84 -19.73
N LEU A 190 4.39 -1.11 -18.68
CA LEU A 190 5.28 -0.21 -17.94
C LEU A 190 5.53 -0.65 -16.50
N TYR A 191 4.82 -1.67 -16.00
CA TYR A 191 5.02 -2.18 -14.65
C TYR A 191 6.41 -2.82 -14.52
N VAL A 192 7.21 -2.34 -13.56
CA VAL A 192 8.57 -2.85 -13.30
C VAL A 192 8.75 -3.47 -11.91
N GLY A 193 7.78 -3.33 -11.01
CA GLY A 193 7.87 -3.94 -9.68
C GLY A 193 7.03 -3.24 -8.61
N ASN A 194 7.34 -3.54 -7.36
CA ASN A 194 6.63 -3.03 -6.20
C ASN A 194 7.57 -2.22 -5.31
N ALA A 195 7.18 -0.99 -4.97
CA ALA A 195 7.83 -0.21 -3.93
C ALA A 195 7.39 -0.69 -2.54
N ARG A 196 8.22 -0.40 -1.52
CA ARG A 196 7.95 -0.80 -0.13
C ARG A 196 6.64 -0.20 0.37
N GLY A 197 5.73 -1.02 0.87
CA GLY A 197 4.46 -0.56 1.44
C GLY A 197 4.57 0.08 2.82
N ASN A 198 3.44 0.53 3.34
CA ASN A 198 3.25 0.91 4.75
C ASN A 198 2.15 0.03 5.35
N TYR A 199 2.34 -0.42 6.59
CA TYR A 199 1.50 -1.39 7.27
C TYR A 199 0.92 -0.79 8.55
N PRO A 200 -0.21 -1.32 9.08
CA PRO A 200 -0.71 -0.94 10.39
C PRO A 200 0.42 -0.99 11.44
N PRO A 201 0.63 0.05 12.26
CA PRO A 201 1.66 0.03 13.29
C PRO A 201 1.30 -0.94 14.41
N LYS A 202 2.30 -1.47 15.11
CA LYS A 202 2.09 -2.18 16.39
C LYS A 202 1.59 -1.20 17.45
N PRO A 203 0.73 -1.64 18.40
CA PRO A 203 0.42 -0.84 19.58
C PRO A 203 1.69 -0.47 20.34
N VAL A 204 1.77 0.78 20.80
CA VAL A 204 2.86 1.27 21.65
C VAL A 204 2.43 1.11 23.10
N ILE A 205 3.21 0.35 23.87
CA ILE A 205 2.92 0.00 25.26
C ILE A 205 3.93 0.62 26.22
N SER A 206 3.45 1.06 27.37
CA SER A 206 4.26 1.48 28.53
C SER A 206 3.53 1.12 29.81
N ALA A 207 4.26 0.70 30.85
CA ALA A 207 3.66 0.34 32.13
C ALA A 207 4.37 1.05 33.29
N VAL A 208 3.61 1.41 34.31
CA VAL A 208 4.12 1.90 35.60
C VAL A 208 3.68 0.92 36.68
N THR A 209 4.59 0.58 37.59
CA THR A 209 4.27 -0.29 38.72
C THR A 209 4.23 0.52 40.00
N SER A 210 3.19 0.33 40.81
CA SER A 210 3.06 0.93 42.13
C SER A 210 2.84 -0.13 43.21
N CYS A 211 3.38 0.13 44.41
CA CYS A 211 3.29 -0.76 45.56
C CYS A 211 2.80 0.04 46.77
N SER A 212 1.51 -0.09 47.12
CA SER A 212 0.92 0.61 48.29
C SER A 212 0.07 -0.33 49.14
N VAL A 213 -1.19 -0.59 48.75
CA VAL A 213 -2.13 -1.52 49.41
C VAL A 213 -2.19 -2.88 48.69
N GLY A 214 -1.15 -3.17 47.90
CA GLY A 214 -1.09 -4.22 46.90
C GLY A 214 -0.04 -3.86 45.84
N VAL A 215 0.04 -4.65 44.77
CA VAL A 215 0.82 -4.35 43.57
C VAL A 215 -0.15 -4.00 42.45
N GLU A 216 0.09 -2.88 41.79
CA GLU A 216 -0.67 -2.42 40.63
C GLU A 216 0.29 -2.17 39.47
N VAL A 217 -0.10 -2.65 38.28
CA VAL A 217 0.57 -2.36 37.01
C VAL A 217 -0.42 -1.57 36.16
N ASP A 218 -0.16 -0.28 36.05
CA ASP A 218 -0.91 0.65 35.22
C ASP A 218 -0.32 0.60 33.81
N LEU A 219 -1.02 -0.06 32.89
CA LEU A 219 -0.61 -0.20 31.50
C LEU A 219 -1.24 0.93 30.68
N THR A 220 -0.41 1.66 29.95
CA THR A 220 -0.88 2.53 28.86
C THR A 220 -0.55 1.86 27.54
N ALA A 221 -1.57 1.62 26.71
CA ALA A 221 -1.42 1.15 25.34
C ALA A 221 -2.04 2.17 24.38
N THR A 222 -1.31 2.56 23.35
CA THR A 222 -1.76 3.50 22.33
C THR A 222 -1.68 2.89 20.94
N THR A 223 -2.66 3.17 20.11
CA THR A 223 -2.80 2.64 18.75
C THR A 223 -3.56 3.63 17.88
N SER A 224 -3.70 3.36 16.57
CA SER A 224 -4.55 4.18 15.70
C SER A 224 -6.03 3.93 15.96
N THR A 225 -6.90 4.88 15.58
CA THR A 225 -8.36 4.70 15.73
C THR A 225 -8.91 3.52 14.95
N CYS A 226 -8.18 3.06 13.92
CA CYS A 226 -8.56 1.93 13.09
C CYS A 226 -8.23 0.56 13.69
N GLN A 227 -7.45 0.55 14.77
CA GLN A 227 -6.89 -0.63 15.44
C GLN A 227 -7.38 -0.70 16.89
N SER A 228 -8.59 -0.19 17.11
CA SER A 228 -9.23 -0.11 18.43
C SER A 228 -10.58 -0.83 18.35
N PRO A 229 -11.01 -1.52 19.42
CA PRO A 229 -10.41 -1.60 20.75
C PRO A 229 -9.26 -2.61 20.85
N LEU A 230 -8.29 -2.30 21.72
CA LEU A 230 -7.22 -3.24 22.07
C LEU A 230 -7.71 -4.31 23.06
N THR A 231 -7.17 -5.51 22.93
CA THR A 231 -7.36 -6.64 23.83
C THR A 231 -6.06 -6.98 24.56
N TYR A 232 -6.17 -7.51 25.77
CA TYR A 232 -5.04 -7.78 26.65
C TYR A 232 -5.05 -9.24 27.09
N GLN A 233 -3.88 -9.85 27.14
CA GLN A 233 -3.69 -11.17 27.72
C GLN A 233 -2.45 -11.17 28.61
N TRP A 234 -2.69 -11.24 29.91
CA TRP A 234 -1.66 -11.30 30.92
C TRP A 234 -1.35 -12.72 31.35
N SER A 235 -0.08 -12.97 31.65
CA SER A 235 0.41 -14.13 32.38
C SER A 235 1.36 -13.68 33.47
N GLY A 236 1.40 -14.40 34.59
CA GLY A 236 2.30 -14.06 35.69
C GLY A 236 2.45 -15.16 36.74
N PRO A 237 3.17 -14.85 37.84
CA PRO A 237 3.43 -15.76 38.95
C PRO A 237 2.16 -16.33 39.59
N ALA A 238 2.31 -17.49 40.24
CA ALA A 238 1.21 -18.22 40.89
C ALA A 238 0.02 -18.53 39.95
N GLY A 239 0.28 -18.67 38.64
CA GLY A 239 -0.76 -18.96 37.66
C GLY A 239 -1.66 -17.76 37.34
N TYR A 240 -1.21 -16.54 37.61
CA TYR A 240 -1.96 -15.33 37.25
C TYR A 240 -2.24 -15.31 35.75
N ALA A 241 -3.52 -15.09 35.41
CA ALA A 241 -3.98 -14.79 34.07
C ALA A 241 -5.01 -13.67 34.14
N GLY A 242 -4.99 -12.74 33.20
CA GLY A 242 -5.87 -11.58 33.19
C GLY A 242 -6.13 -11.05 31.79
N THR A 243 -7.26 -10.37 31.60
CA THR A 243 -7.67 -9.78 30.31
C THR A 243 -7.97 -8.29 30.41
N THR A 244 -7.74 -7.69 31.58
CA THR A 244 -7.88 -6.25 31.82
C THR A 244 -6.63 -5.52 31.33
N GLN A 245 -6.79 -4.23 31.01
CA GLN A 245 -5.65 -3.38 30.66
C GLN A 245 -4.64 -3.33 31.81
N ASP A 246 -5.13 -2.99 33.00
CA ASP A 246 -4.32 -2.90 34.22
C ASP A 246 -4.38 -4.18 35.03
N VAL A 247 -3.33 -4.44 35.81
CA VAL A 247 -3.24 -5.55 36.75
C VAL A 247 -3.29 -4.99 38.16
N ARG A 248 -4.18 -5.50 39.01
CA ARG A 248 -4.22 -5.14 40.44
C ARG A 248 -4.27 -6.38 41.31
N ILE A 249 -3.31 -6.49 42.23
CA ILE A 249 -3.18 -7.61 43.18
C ILE A 249 -3.21 -7.04 44.60
N ALA A 250 -4.32 -7.22 45.29
CA ALA A 250 -4.50 -6.78 46.66
C ALA A 250 -5.36 -7.80 47.44
N PRO A 251 -4.85 -8.39 48.55
CA PRO A 251 -3.49 -8.23 49.08
C PRO A 251 -2.44 -8.96 48.21
N ALA A 252 -1.24 -8.38 48.09
CA ALA A 252 -0.12 -9.04 47.43
C ALA A 252 0.65 -9.93 48.41
N THR A 253 1.05 -11.13 47.98
CA THR A 253 1.85 -12.08 48.75
C THR A 253 3.17 -12.38 48.04
N LEU A 254 4.11 -13.05 48.71
CA LEU A 254 5.37 -13.49 48.08
C LEU A 254 5.16 -14.43 46.89
N ALA A 255 4.04 -15.17 46.84
CA ALA A 255 3.71 -16.04 45.70
C ALA A 255 3.40 -15.24 44.42
N ASN A 256 3.03 -13.96 44.55
CA ASN A 256 2.75 -13.07 43.43
C ASN A 256 4.01 -12.35 42.92
N ALA A 257 5.17 -12.53 43.57
CA ALA A 257 6.40 -11.88 43.14
C ALA A 257 6.93 -12.53 41.85
N GLY A 258 7.24 -11.70 40.85
CA GLY A 258 7.88 -12.14 39.61
C GLY A 258 7.46 -11.32 38.39
N THR A 259 7.78 -11.83 37.20
CA THR A 259 7.53 -11.15 35.94
C THR A 259 6.10 -11.37 35.48
N TYR A 260 5.39 -10.27 35.21
CA TYR A 260 4.12 -10.26 34.51
C TYR A 260 4.37 -9.93 33.04
N SER A 261 3.81 -10.74 32.14
CA SER A 261 3.92 -10.55 30.69
C SER A 261 2.55 -10.28 30.10
N VAL A 262 2.44 -9.27 29.23
CA VAL A 262 1.21 -8.92 28.52
C VAL A 262 1.41 -9.06 27.02
N THR A 263 0.40 -9.63 26.35
CA THR A 263 0.21 -9.50 24.90
C THR A 263 -0.93 -8.52 24.66
N VAL A 264 -0.69 -7.53 23.79
CA VAL A 264 -1.69 -6.53 23.39
C VAL A 264 -1.98 -6.71 21.91
N THR A 265 -3.25 -6.85 21.55
CA THR A 265 -3.71 -7.14 20.17
C THR A 265 -4.84 -6.19 19.78
N ASP A 266 -4.84 -5.68 18.54
CA ASP A 266 -5.91 -4.86 17.95
C ASP A 266 -7.04 -5.65 17.28
#